data_AF-A0A1S3H274-F1
#
_entry.id   AF-A0A1S3H274-F1
#
_cell.length_a   1.000
_cell.length_b   1.000
_cell.length_c   1.000
_cell.angle_alpha   90.00
_cell.angle_beta   90.00
_cell.angle_gamma   90.00
#
_symmetry.space_group_name_H-M   'P 1'
#
loop_
_entity.id
_entity.type
_entity.pdbx_description
1 polymer ?
#
loop_
_entity_poly.entity_id
_entity_poly.type
_entity_poly.pdbx_seq_one_letter_code
_entity_poly.pdbx_strand_id
1 'polypeptide(L)'
;MWIAVIAGACIILIITILFFLRATTNGTSLPLFRGLRMRRWVEPRDTVTCQRIVDDMRRVCVESVGSVPTHPMLHGDMEALGKRIVMIIYHHHKPVMFNAILKADGLVGYDVPIFHVGLVMVVNKMKRKGLQKFSVLNLFLLFLNYRIGTFQLTDYGRSASGLRLANDYLDNPYPNYRKPDLTPSSEQVLVAKHVILKHKPDLGVGPSTRLNVQSFVLENALTEEEGGSAQLVNAMQDGRSKKDEINTFLLSRVGDRQYDVLLCIGKASIISAILTLGKRFLKRERV
;
A
#
# COMPACT_ATOMS: atom_id res chain seq x y z
N MET A 1 -27.35 32.21 20.41
CA MET A 1 -27.91 31.51 19.23
C MET A 1 -26.82 30.88 18.36
N TRP A 2 -25.85 31.66 17.83
CA TRP A 2 -24.77 31.14 16.97
C TRP A 2 -23.90 30.05 17.59
N ILE A 3 -23.58 30.15 18.88
CA ILE A 3 -22.78 29.14 19.60
C ILE A 3 -23.49 27.77 19.61
N ALA A 4 -24.81 27.74 19.81
CA ALA A 4 -25.59 26.50 19.81
C ALA A 4 -25.68 25.87 18.41
N VAL A 5 -25.78 26.69 17.37
CA VAL A 5 -25.78 26.22 15.97
C VAL A 5 -24.42 25.62 15.59
N ILE A 6 -23.33 26.31 15.95
CA ILE A 6 -21.97 25.82 15.71
C ILE A 6 -21.72 24.52 16.49
N ALA A 7 -22.11 24.47 17.77
CA ALA A 7 -21.98 23.27 18.59
C ALA A 7 -22.77 22.09 18.00
N GLY A 8 -24.01 22.31 17.55
CA GLY A 8 -24.82 21.29 16.88
C GLY A 8 -24.17 20.77 15.61
N ALA A 9 -23.64 21.65 14.76
CA ALA A 9 -22.93 21.27 13.54
C ALA A 9 -21.66 20.44 13.85
N CYS A 10 -20.88 20.82 14.86
CA CYS A 10 -19.70 20.08 15.30
C CYS A 10 -20.06 18.67 15.80
N ILE A 11 -21.14 18.53 16.57
CA ILE A 11 -21.60 17.22 17.06
C ILE A 11 -21.99 16.31 15.89
N ILE A 12 -22.77 16.81 14.94
CA ILE A 12 -23.17 16.05 13.74
C ILE A 12 -21.93 15.60 12.94
N LEU A 13 -20.95 16.49 12.78
CA LEU A 13 -19.70 16.18 12.09
C LEU A 13 -18.91 15.07 12.81
N ILE A 14 -18.77 15.16 14.13
CA ILE A 14 -18.08 14.15 14.94
C ILE A 14 -18.77 12.79 14.81
N ILE A 15 -20.10 12.74 14.96
CA ILE A 15 -20.88 11.50 14.82
C ILE A 15 -20.68 10.90 13.43
N THR A 16 -20.70 11.73 12.39
CA THR A 16 -20.50 11.30 11.00
C THR A 16 -19.10 10.71 10.80
N ILE A 17 -18.07 11.35 11.34
CA ILE A 17 -16.68 10.86 11.29
C ILE A 17 -16.55 9.53 12.03
N LEU A 18 -17.13 9.41 13.22
CA LEU A 18 -17.09 8.17 14.01
C LEU A 18 -17.82 7.01 13.32
N PHE A 19 -18.99 7.28 12.73
CA PHE A 19 -19.71 6.30 11.93
C PHE A 19 -18.89 5.85 10.72
N PHE A 20 -18.29 6.80 10.00
CA PHE A 20 -17.45 6.51 8.84
C PHE A 20 -16.19 5.71 9.22
N LEU A 21 -15.55 6.06 10.34
CA LEU A 21 -14.43 5.30 10.90
C LEU A 21 -14.83 3.86 11.19
N ARG A 22 -15.94 3.65 11.91
CA ARG A 22 -16.44 2.31 12.22
C ARG A 22 -16.79 1.52 10.96
N ALA A 23 -17.37 2.17 9.96
CA ALA A 23 -17.70 1.54 8.69
C ALA A 23 -16.45 1.12 7.90
N THR A 24 -15.36 1.87 8.02
CA THR A 24 -14.09 1.60 7.32
C THR A 24 -13.13 0.68 8.08
N THR A 25 -13.46 0.24 9.29
CA THR A 25 -12.63 -0.70 10.08
C THR A 25 -13.15 -2.13 10.09
N ASN A 26 -14.46 -2.35 9.86
CA ASN A 26 -15.12 -3.62 10.15
C ASN A 26 -15.76 -4.29 8.93
N GLY A 27 -15.36 -3.91 7.72
CA GLY A 27 -15.85 -4.53 6.49
C GLY A 27 -17.23 -4.07 6.02
N THR A 28 -17.77 -2.98 6.58
CA THR A 28 -19.04 -2.42 6.12
C THR A 28 -18.94 -2.06 4.64
N SER A 29 -19.95 -2.44 3.87
CA SER A 29 -19.95 -2.21 2.43
C SER A 29 -20.38 -0.79 2.09
N LEU A 30 -19.40 0.05 1.75
CA LEU A 30 -19.62 1.44 1.37
C LEU A 30 -19.75 1.57 -0.15
N PRO A 31 -20.77 2.29 -0.65
CA PRO A 31 -20.87 2.56 -2.07
C PRO A 31 -19.74 3.49 -2.52
N LEU A 32 -19.21 3.23 -3.70
CA LEU A 32 -18.31 4.09 -4.45
C LEU A 32 -18.99 4.49 -5.77
N PHE A 33 -18.26 5.15 -6.65
CA PHE A 33 -18.77 5.55 -7.97
C PHE A 33 -18.90 4.37 -8.94
N ARG A 34 -19.81 4.48 -9.93
CA ARG A 34 -19.93 3.56 -11.08
C ARG A 34 -20.16 2.09 -10.70
N GLY A 35 -21.03 1.83 -9.73
CA GLY A 35 -21.37 0.47 -9.30
C GLY A 35 -20.26 -0.23 -8.51
N LEU A 36 -19.19 0.48 -8.14
CA LEU A 36 -18.16 -0.04 -7.26
C LEU A 36 -18.62 0.04 -5.80
N ARG A 37 -18.16 -0.92 -4.99
CA ARG A 37 -18.33 -0.91 -3.54
C ARG A 37 -16.99 -1.20 -2.88
N MET A 38 -16.75 -0.58 -1.74
CA MET A 38 -15.56 -0.81 -0.92
C MET A 38 -15.96 -1.58 0.33
N ARG A 39 -15.08 -2.49 0.76
CA ARG A 39 -15.05 -3.00 2.13
C ARG A 39 -13.62 -2.89 2.65
N ARG A 40 -13.46 -2.51 3.90
CA ARG A 40 -12.16 -2.32 4.52
C ARG A 40 -12.14 -2.85 5.94
N TRP A 41 -11.06 -3.54 6.29
CA TRP A 41 -10.82 -4.13 7.59
C TRP A 41 -9.49 -3.63 8.13
N VAL A 42 -9.47 -3.31 9.43
CA VAL A 42 -8.24 -2.94 10.15
C VAL A 42 -7.92 -4.05 11.13
N GLU A 43 -6.76 -4.70 10.93
CA GLU A 43 -6.22 -5.73 11.83
C GLU A 43 -7.27 -6.81 12.17
N PRO A 44 -7.89 -7.48 11.17
CA PRO A 44 -9.00 -8.41 11.40
C PRO A 44 -8.54 -9.65 12.19
N ARG A 45 -9.38 -10.10 13.14
CA ARG A 45 -9.05 -11.22 14.03
C ARG A 45 -10.06 -12.37 14.02
N ASP A 46 -11.27 -12.11 13.56
CA ASP A 46 -12.33 -13.11 13.49
C ASP A 46 -12.06 -14.11 12.36
N THR A 47 -12.07 -15.41 12.66
CA THR A 47 -11.76 -16.49 11.71
C THR A 47 -12.67 -16.49 10.50
N VAL A 48 -13.99 -16.32 10.69
CA VAL A 48 -14.96 -16.34 9.58
C VAL A 48 -14.73 -15.17 8.65
N THR A 49 -14.50 -13.98 9.20
CA THR A 49 -14.19 -12.76 8.46
C THR A 49 -12.87 -12.89 7.72
N CYS A 50 -11.83 -13.38 8.38
CA CYS A 50 -10.51 -13.58 7.78
C CYS A 50 -10.56 -14.56 6.62
N GLN A 51 -11.24 -15.70 6.77
CA GLN A 51 -11.40 -16.67 5.68
C GLN A 51 -12.04 -16.02 4.45
N ARG A 52 -13.10 -15.22 4.66
CA ARG A 52 -13.77 -14.50 3.56
C ARG A 52 -12.85 -13.47 2.89
N ILE A 53 -12.06 -12.75 3.68
CA ILE A 53 -11.08 -11.79 3.16
C ILE A 53 -10.04 -12.53 2.30
N VAL A 54 -9.50 -13.65 2.79
CA VAL A 54 -8.52 -14.49 2.08
C VAL A 54 -9.11 -15.02 0.77
N ASP A 55 -10.34 -15.54 0.80
CA ASP A 55 -11.00 -16.08 -0.39
C ASP A 55 -11.20 -15.01 -1.48
N ASP A 56 -11.63 -13.81 -1.09
CA ASP A 56 -11.79 -12.70 -2.03
C ASP A 56 -10.43 -12.21 -2.59
N MET A 57 -9.39 -12.13 -1.76
CA MET A 57 -8.04 -11.78 -2.23
C MET A 57 -7.47 -12.83 -3.18
N ARG A 58 -7.64 -14.13 -2.88
CA ARG A 58 -7.22 -15.24 -3.75
C ARG A 58 -7.88 -15.17 -5.12
N ARG A 59 -9.19 -14.90 -5.17
CA ARG A 59 -9.92 -14.71 -6.45
C ARG A 59 -9.30 -13.60 -7.28
N VAL A 60 -9.02 -12.44 -6.66
CA VAL A 60 -8.37 -11.32 -7.36
C VAL A 60 -6.96 -11.69 -7.83
N CYS A 61 -6.18 -12.43 -7.04
CA CYS A 61 -4.87 -12.91 -7.45
C CYS A 61 -4.95 -13.80 -8.69
N VAL A 62 -5.81 -14.83 -8.68
CA VAL A 62 -6.00 -15.75 -9.82
C VAL A 62 -6.44 -14.99 -11.07
N GLU A 63 -7.40 -14.07 -10.96
CA GLU A 63 -7.86 -13.26 -12.10
C GLU A 63 -6.86 -12.19 -12.58
N SER A 64 -5.86 -11.84 -11.75
CA SER A 64 -4.85 -10.83 -12.05
C SER A 64 -3.57 -11.43 -12.64
N VAL A 65 -3.06 -12.51 -12.03
CA VAL A 65 -1.75 -13.10 -12.32
C VAL A 65 -1.79 -14.61 -12.59
N GLY A 66 -2.97 -15.23 -12.59
CA GLY A 66 -3.16 -16.65 -12.94
C GLY A 66 -2.95 -17.63 -11.79
N SER A 67 -2.49 -17.18 -10.63
CA SER A 67 -2.21 -18.02 -9.45
C SER A 67 -2.36 -17.23 -8.15
N VAL A 68 -2.23 -17.93 -7.02
CA VAL A 68 -2.16 -17.32 -5.68
C VAL A 68 -0.70 -17.22 -5.27
N PRO A 69 -0.14 -16.00 -5.08
CA PRO A 69 1.23 -15.83 -4.61
C PRO A 69 1.50 -16.53 -3.27
N THR A 70 2.75 -16.92 -3.03
CA THR A 70 3.23 -17.56 -1.79
C THR A 70 3.37 -16.57 -0.62
N HIS A 71 2.36 -15.74 -0.39
CA HIS A 71 2.33 -14.79 0.71
C HIS A 71 1.56 -15.38 1.90
N PRO A 72 2.08 -15.38 3.15
CA PRO A 72 1.43 -16.02 4.30
C PRO A 72 -0.05 -15.64 4.51
N MET A 73 -0.37 -14.35 4.42
CA MET A 73 -1.76 -13.84 4.52
C MET A 73 -2.72 -14.41 3.46
N LEU A 74 -2.23 -14.89 2.31
CA LEU A 74 -3.05 -15.54 1.28
C LEU A 74 -3.21 -17.03 1.53
N HIS A 75 -2.52 -17.61 2.51
CA HIS A 75 -2.50 -19.04 2.82
C HIS A 75 -3.11 -19.37 4.18
N GLY A 76 -3.95 -18.47 4.71
CA GLY A 76 -4.71 -18.71 5.94
C GLY A 76 -3.94 -18.42 7.22
N ASP A 77 -2.75 -17.82 7.12
CA ASP A 77 -2.04 -17.30 8.28
C ASP A 77 -2.80 -16.10 8.88
N MET A 78 -3.50 -16.38 9.97
CA MET A 78 -4.31 -15.43 10.71
C MET A 78 -3.46 -14.37 11.41
N GLU A 79 -2.23 -14.69 11.81
CA GLU A 79 -1.33 -13.72 12.44
C GLU A 79 -0.84 -12.72 11.38
N ALA A 80 -0.42 -13.21 10.22
CA ALA A 80 -0.01 -12.37 9.10
C ALA A 80 -1.15 -11.45 8.66
N LEU A 81 -2.38 -11.97 8.53
CA LEU A 81 -3.55 -11.16 8.18
C LEU A 81 -3.97 -10.19 9.29
N GLY A 82 -3.84 -10.59 10.56
CA GLY A 82 -4.16 -9.76 11.72
C GLY A 82 -3.28 -8.52 11.88
N LYS A 83 -2.13 -8.47 11.20
CA LYS A 83 -1.25 -7.29 11.09
C LYS A 83 -1.57 -6.40 9.88
N ARG A 84 -2.66 -6.68 9.14
CA ARG A 84 -2.99 -5.99 7.89
C ARG A 84 -4.17 -5.04 8.01
N ILE A 85 -4.08 -3.96 7.23
CA ILE A 85 -5.22 -3.13 6.84
C ILE A 85 -5.58 -3.52 5.41
N VAL A 86 -6.71 -4.22 5.26
CA VAL A 86 -7.13 -4.77 3.98
C VAL A 86 -8.29 -3.97 3.42
N MET A 87 -8.17 -3.48 2.20
CA MET A 87 -9.24 -2.87 1.44
C MET A 87 -9.54 -3.73 0.21
N ILE A 88 -10.80 -4.10 0.00
CA ILE A 88 -11.26 -4.81 -1.19
C ILE A 88 -12.31 -3.97 -1.91
N ILE A 89 -12.15 -3.83 -3.22
CA ILE A 89 -13.10 -3.18 -4.12
C ILE A 89 -13.88 -4.24 -4.86
N TYR A 90 -15.20 -4.08 -4.89
CA TYR A 90 -16.14 -4.97 -5.56
C TYR A 90 -16.82 -4.25 -6.72
N HIS A 91 -17.06 -4.98 -7.81
CA HIS A 91 -17.89 -4.57 -8.93
C HIS A 91 -18.98 -5.62 -9.10
N HIS A 92 -20.26 -5.24 -8.96
CA HIS A 92 -21.39 -6.18 -8.95
C HIS A 92 -21.16 -7.41 -8.04
N HIS A 93 -20.75 -7.17 -6.78
CA HIS A 93 -20.46 -8.18 -5.77
C HIS A 93 -19.24 -9.09 -6.02
N LYS A 94 -18.52 -8.92 -7.14
CA LYS A 94 -17.27 -9.64 -7.41
C LYS A 94 -16.06 -8.80 -6.96
N PRO A 95 -15.10 -9.35 -6.20
CA PRO A 95 -13.89 -8.63 -5.84
C PRO A 95 -13.05 -8.38 -7.11
N VAL A 96 -12.65 -7.14 -7.33
CA VAL A 96 -11.90 -6.71 -8.54
C VAL A 96 -10.54 -6.08 -8.24
N MET A 97 -10.32 -5.70 -6.99
CA MET A 97 -9.05 -5.17 -6.51
C MET A 97 -8.94 -5.40 -5.02
N PHE A 98 -7.73 -5.60 -4.53
CA PHE A 98 -7.42 -5.39 -3.11
C PHE A 98 -6.11 -4.63 -2.92
N ASN A 99 -5.99 -4.03 -1.73
CA ASN A 99 -4.74 -3.53 -1.18
C ASN A 99 -4.63 -4.00 0.28
N ALA A 100 -3.52 -4.65 0.62
CA ALA A 100 -3.23 -5.16 1.95
C ALA A 100 -1.98 -4.50 2.54
N ILE A 101 -2.17 -3.49 3.39
CA ILE A 101 -1.10 -2.73 4.03
C ILE A 101 -0.68 -3.45 5.30
N LEU A 102 0.62 -3.69 5.48
CA LEU A 102 1.20 -4.15 6.74
C LEU A 102 1.41 -2.95 7.67
N LYS A 103 0.97 -3.08 8.92
CA LYS A 103 1.42 -2.22 10.01
C LYS A 103 2.63 -2.89 10.65
N ALA A 104 3.81 -2.33 10.44
CA ALA A 104 5.03 -2.85 11.03
C ALA A 104 5.08 -2.51 12.53
N ASP A 105 5.82 -3.32 13.28
CA ASP A 105 6.05 -3.09 14.69
C ASP A 105 6.84 -1.79 14.90
N GLY A 106 6.59 -1.15 16.04
CA GLY A 106 7.33 0.05 16.44
C GLY A 106 8.84 -0.24 16.56
N LEU A 107 9.63 0.81 16.37
CA LEU A 107 11.07 0.78 16.56
C LEU A 107 11.39 1.51 17.87
N VAL A 108 12.20 0.89 18.74
CA VAL A 108 12.54 1.46 20.06
C VAL A 108 13.25 2.81 19.86
N GLY A 109 12.75 3.85 20.53
CA GLY A 109 13.24 5.22 20.38
C GLY A 109 12.78 5.92 19.10
N TYR A 110 11.79 5.36 18.40
CA TYR A 110 11.24 5.90 17.16
C TYR A 110 9.71 5.81 17.15
N ASP A 111 9.06 6.93 17.46
CA ASP A 111 7.62 6.99 17.72
C ASP A 111 6.76 7.14 16.45
N VAL A 112 7.38 7.28 15.28
CA VAL A 112 6.64 7.43 14.02
C VAL A 112 6.20 6.03 13.55
N PRO A 113 4.88 5.78 13.39
CA PRO A 113 4.41 4.48 12.92
C PRO A 113 4.94 4.14 11.53
N ILE A 114 5.20 2.86 11.30
CA ILE A 114 5.69 2.37 10.01
C ILE A 114 4.61 1.52 9.36
N PHE A 115 4.21 1.90 8.15
CA PHE A 115 3.32 1.11 7.31
C PHE A 115 4.07 0.65 6.06
N HIS A 116 3.75 -0.55 5.60
CA HIS A 116 4.21 -1.09 4.34
C HIS A 116 3.01 -1.26 3.42
N VAL A 117 3.01 -0.59 2.26
CA VAL A 117 1.87 -0.56 1.30
C VAL A 117 1.40 -1.98 0.96
N GLY A 118 2.36 -2.91 0.85
CA GLY A 118 2.11 -4.32 0.63
C GLY A 118 1.45 -4.61 -0.71
N LEU A 119 0.76 -5.74 -0.78
CA LEU A 119 0.27 -6.26 -2.04
C LEU A 119 -0.93 -5.44 -2.56
N VAL A 120 -0.82 -4.95 -3.79
CA VAL A 120 -1.90 -4.30 -4.54
C VAL A 120 -2.16 -5.11 -5.79
N MET A 121 -3.36 -5.67 -5.92
CA MET A 121 -3.76 -6.47 -7.07
C MET A 121 -5.04 -5.94 -7.68
N VAL A 122 -5.12 -5.98 -9.01
CA VAL A 122 -6.29 -5.57 -9.79
C VAL A 122 -6.52 -6.61 -10.88
N VAL A 123 -7.74 -7.14 -10.96
CA VAL A 123 -8.10 -8.13 -11.99
C VAL A 123 -7.85 -7.56 -13.39
N ASN A 124 -7.43 -8.42 -14.33
CA ASN A 124 -6.97 -7.98 -15.65
C ASN A 124 -7.97 -7.09 -16.40
N LYS A 125 -9.26 -7.43 -16.35
CA LYS A 125 -10.36 -6.66 -17.00
C LYS A 125 -10.58 -5.26 -16.41
N MET A 126 -10.01 -4.98 -15.24
CA MET A 126 -10.16 -3.71 -14.53
C MET A 126 -8.86 -2.92 -14.41
N LYS A 127 -7.73 -3.46 -14.90
CA LYS A 127 -6.46 -2.73 -15.00
C LYS A 127 -6.64 -1.45 -15.84
N ARG A 128 -5.86 -0.42 -15.52
CA ARG A 128 -5.87 0.90 -16.19
C ARG A 128 -7.21 1.67 -16.12
N LYS A 129 -8.19 1.24 -15.33
CA LYS A 129 -9.46 1.96 -15.08
C LYS A 129 -9.41 2.87 -13.84
N GLY A 130 -8.22 3.26 -13.40
CA GLY A 130 -8.02 4.18 -12.27
C GLY A 130 -8.33 3.59 -10.90
N LEU A 131 -8.38 2.25 -10.74
CA LEU A 131 -8.65 1.63 -9.43
C LEU A 131 -7.53 1.84 -8.41
N GLN A 132 -6.28 2.02 -8.85
CA GLN A 132 -5.13 2.27 -7.96
C GLN A 132 -5.31 3.48 -7.01
N LYS A 133 -6.17 4.45 -7.36
CA LYS A 133 -6.48 5.57 -6.45
C LYS A 133 -7.11 5.14 -5.14
N PHE A 134 -7.73 3.95 -5.10
CA PHE A 134 -8.26 3.40 -3.86
C PHE A 134 -7.16 2.96 -2.89
N SER A 135 -5.95 2.62 -3.36
CA SER A 135 -4.79 2.43 -2.47
C SER A 135 -4.40 3.75 -1.80
N VAL A 136 -4.45 4.87 -2.52
CA VAL A 136 -4.21 6.21 -1.94
C VAL A 136 -5.28 6.56 -0.91
N LEU A 137 -6.56 6.23 -1.19
CA LEU A 137 -7.62 6.36 -0.20
C LEU A 137 -7.34 5.50 1.04
N ASN A 138 -6.88 4.25 0.87
CA ASN A 138 -6.55 3.37 1.99
C ASN A 138 -5.47 3.97 2.90
N LEU A 139 -4.43 4.56 2.29
CA LEU A 139 -3.37 5.29 3.00
C LEU A 139 -3.90 6.53 3.72
N PHE A 140 -4.77 7.31 3.09
CA PHE A 140 -5.39 8.48 3.71
C PHE A 140 -6.21 8.11 4.95
N LEU A 141 -6.94 6.99 4.89
CA LEU A 141 -7.73 6.50 6.03
C LEU A 141 -6.85 6.14 7.24
N LEU A 142 -5.57 5.81 7.05
CA LEU A 142 -4.66 5.51 8.17
C LEU A 142 -4.53 6.69 9.15
N PHE A 143 -4.49 7.92 8.64
CA PHE A 143 -4.46 9.12 9.51
C PHE A 143 -5.67 9.16 10.45
N LEU A 144 -6.84 8.79 9.94
CA LEU A 144 -8.08 8.79 10.72
C LEU A 144 -8.14 7.59 11.68
N ASN A 145 -7.79 6.38 11.22
CA ASN A 145 -7.89 5.17 12.06
C ASN A 145 -6.92 5.18 13.24
N TYR A 146 -5.69 5.63 13.00
CA TYR A 146 -4.65 5.65 14.02
C TYR A 146 -4.54 7.00 14.74
N ARG A 147 -5.33 8.01 14.34
CA ARG A 147 -5.31 9.38 14.90
C ARG A 147 -3.91 10.00 14.87
N ILE A 148 -3.22 9.82 13.74
CA ILE A 148 -1.85 10.27 13.54
C ILE A 148 -1.78 11.38 12.50
N GLY A 149 -0.82 12.29 12.63
CA GLY A 149 -0.54 13.33 11.63
C GLY A 149 0.50 12.92 10.60
N THR A 150 1.36 11.96 10.94
CA THR A 150 2.47 11.49 10.10
C THR A 150 2.76 10.01 10.32
N PHE A 151 3.27 9.33 9.30
CA PHE A 151 3.82 7.97 9.39
C PHE A 151 4.93 7.75 8.35
N GLN A 152 5.77 6.74 8.55
CA GLN A 152 6.68 6.23 7.53
C GLN A 152 5.94 5.24 6.65
N LEU A 153 6.10 5.39 5.34
CA LEU A 153 5.55 4.48 4.35
C LEU A 153 6.69 3.78 3.63
N THR A 154 6.62 2.46 3.57
CA THR A 154 7.50 1.63 2.75
C THR A 154 6.70 0.91 1.68
N ASP A 155 7.30 0.63 0.54
CA ASP A 155 6.76 -0.20 -0.52
C ASP A 155 7.92 -0.89 -1.23
N TYR A 156 7.71 -2.06 -1.83
CA TYR A 156 8.73 -2.66 -2.67
C TYR A 156 8.13 -3.20 -3.96
N GLY A 157 8.93 -3.19 -5.02
CA GLY A 157 8.55 -3.84 -6.26
C GLY A 157 9.32 -3.34 -7.46
N ARG A 158 8.89 -3.77 -8.64
CA ARG A 158 9.40 -3.29 -9.93
C ARG A 158 8.37 -2.43 -10.68
N SER A 159 7.34 -1.95 -9.98
CA SER A 159 6.25 -1.20 -10.62
C SER A 159 6.58 0.28 -10.75
N ALA A 160 6.50 0.80 -11.98
CA ALA A 160 6.66 2.23 -12.23
C ALA A 160 5.53 3.06 -11.58
N SER A 161 4.35 2.46 -11.44
CA SER A 161 3.22 3.05 -10.71
C SER A 161 3.53 3.28 -9.23
N GLY A 162 4.07 2.28 -8.53
CA GLY A 162 4.43 2.38 -7.10
C GLY A 162 5.50 3.43 -6.87
N LEU A 163 6.60 3.37 -7.64
CA LEU A 163 7.67 4.37 -7.57
C LEU A 163 7.14 5.79 -7.83
N ARG A 164 6.26 5.95 -8.82
CA ARG A 164 5.62 7.24 -9.11
C ARG A 164 4.76 7.73 -7.94
N LEU A 165 3.93 6.85 -7.37
CA LEU A 165 3.05 7.22 -6.26
C LEU A 165 3.86 7.63 -5.02
N ALA A 166 4.91 6.89 -4.67
CA ALA A 166 5.81 7.26 -3.59
C ALA A 166 6.40 8.67 -3.82
N ASN A 167 6.87 8.94 -5.04
CA ASN A 167 7.46 10.23 -5.41
C ASN A 167 6.46 11.38 -5.55
N ASP A 168 5.18 11.09 -5.80
CA ASP A 168 4.12 12.09 -5.94
C ASP A 168 3.53 12.52 -4.59
N TYR A 169 3.51 11.62 -3.60
CA TYR A 169 2.71 11.79 -2.39
C TYR A 169 3.48 11.75 -1.07
N LEU A 170 4.72 11.25 -1.05
CA LEU A 170 5.53 11.22 0.15
C LEU A 170 6.45 12.44 0.24
N ASP A 171 6.67 12.88 1.47
CA ASP A 171 7.70 13.83 1.82
C ASP A 171 9.06 13.09 1.84
N ASN A 172 10.06 13.66 1.18
CA ASN A 172 11.41 13.12 1.07
C ASN A 172 11.45 11.61 0.71
N PRO A 173 10.86 11.19 -0.43
CA PRO A 173 10.91 9.80 -0.85
C PRO A 173 12.32 9.40 -1.28
N TYR A 174 12.72 8.18 -0.95
CA TYR A 174 13.92 7.53 -1.45
C TYR A 174 13.61 6.09 -1.87
N PRO A 175 14.11 5.62 -3.02
CA PRO A 175 14.79 6.38 -4.07
C PRO A 175 13.87 7.38 -4.78
N ASN A 176 14.46 8.42 -5.37
CA ASN A 176 13.73 9.48 -6.06
C ASN A 176 14.15 9.58 -7.54
N TYR A 177 13.29 9.18 -8.47
CA TYR A 177 13.63 9.23 -9.90
C TYR A 177 13.82 10.64 -10.45
N ARG A 178 13.32 11.68 -9.75
CA ARG A 178 13.52 13.09 -10.13
C ARG A 178 14.82 13.66 -9.57
N LYS A 179 15.43 12.97 -8.60
CA LYS A 179 16.69 13.33 -7.95
C LYS A 179 17.54 12.06 -7.86
N PRO A 180 18.04 11.54 -9.00
CA PRO A 180 18.63 10.21 -9.06
C PRO A 180 19.90 10.08 -8.20
N ASP A 181 20.61 11.18 -7.95
CA ASP A 181 21.83 11.24 -7.15
C ASP A 181 21.57 11.47 -5.65
N LEU A 182 20.31 11.52 -5.23
CA LEU A 182 19.95 11.61 -3.82
C LEU A 182 20.53 10.40 -3.07
N THR A 183 20.94 10.61 -1.82
CA THR A 183 21.36 9.55 -0.89
C THR A 183 20.28 9.35 0.18
N PRO A 184 20.15 8.13 0.74
CA PRO A 184 19.16 7.88 1.77
C PRO A 184 19.56 8.58 3.08
N SER A 185 18.58 9.11 3.79
CA SER A 185 18.80 9.62 5.14
C SER A 185 19.04 8.48 6.14
N SER A 186 19.69 8.78 7.26
CA SER A 186 19.88 7.81 8.35
C SER A 186 18.57 7.21 8.85
N GLU A 187 17.49 8.01 8.87
CA GLU A 187 16.14 7.57 9.23
C GLU A 187 15.59 6.54 8.22
N GLN A 188 15.73 6.80 6.92
CA GLN A 188 15.30 5.86 5.89
C GLN A 188 16.07 4.54 5.96
N VAL A 189 17.39 4.61 6.19
CA VAL A 189 18.23 3.41 6.37
C VAL A 189 17.78 2.61 7.59
N LEU A 190 17.49 3.29 8.70
CA LEU A 190 17.04 2.67 9.94
C LEU A 190 15.69 1.96 9.75
N VAL A 191 14.71 2.62 9.14
CA VAL A 191 13.39 2.05 8.82
C VAL A 191 13.52 0.86 7.87
N ALA A 192 14.34 0.99 6.81
CA ALA A 192 14.57 -0.08 5.86
C ALA A 192 15.13 -1.34 6.55
N LYS A 193 16.18 -1.17 7.37
CA LYS A 193 16.78 -2.28 8.11
C LYS A 193 15.78 -2.92 9.08
N HIS A 194 15.00 -2.12 9.82
CA HIS A 194 14.00 -2.63 10.76
C HIS A 194 12.93 -3.47 10.05
N VAL A 195 12.33 -2.92 8.98
CA VAL A 195 11.29 -3.59 8.21
C VAL A 195 11.80 -4.91 7.62
N ILE A 196 13.00 -4.91 7.02
CA ILE A 196 13.57 -6.13 6.44
C ILE A 196 14.00 -7.13 7.51
N LEU A 197 14.53 -6.70 8.66
CA LEU A 197 14.99 -7.63 9.69
C LEU A 197 13.83 -8.28 10.45
N LYS A 198 12.76 -7.53 10.74
CA LYS A 198 11.66 -7.97 11.61
C LYS A 198 10.45 -8.48 10.84
N HIS A 199 10.17 -7.92 9.68
CA HIS A 199 8.94 -8.20 8.94
C HIS A 199 9.17 -8.94 7.63
N LYS A 200 10.37 -9.47 7.37
CA LYS A 200 10.67 -10.23 6.16
C LYS A 200 9.59 -11.26 5.77
N PRO A 201 9.10 -12.13 6.69
CA PRO A 201 8.09 -13.13 6.34
C PRO A 201 6.75 -12.46 5.97
N ASP A 202 6.41 -11.37 6.66
CA ASP A 202 5.22 -10.56 6.42
C ASP A 202 5.24 -9.86 5.06
N LEU A 203 6.43 -9.61 4.50
CA LEU A 203 6.57 -8.96 3.20
C LEU A 203 6.30 -9.92 2.03
N GLY A 204 6.28 -11.24 2.23
CA GLY A 204 6.12 -12.21 1.12
C GLY A 204 7.35 -12.30 0.21
N VAL A 205 8.53 -12.04 0.78
CA VAL A 205 9.85 -12.16 0.12
C VAL A 205 10.58 -13.41 0.60
N GLY A 206 11.50 -13.95 -0.21
CA GLY A 206 12.24 -15.17 0.13
C GLY A 206 13.24 -14.99 1.30
N PRO A 207 13.57 -16.02 2.10
CA PRO A 207 14.57 -16.00 3.17
C PRO A 207 15.99 -15.68 2.69
N SER A 208 16.32 -15.86 1.41
CA SER A 208 17.55 -15.34 0.81
C SER A 208 17.59 -13.81 0.63
N THR A 209 16.48 -13.08 0.79
CA THR A 209 16.41 -11.64 0.46
C THR A 209 17.41 -10.82 1.28
N ARG A 210 18.16 -9.93 0.61
CA ARG A 210 19.10 -9.02 1.27
C ARG A 210 18.83 -7.57 0.88
N LEU A 211 18.96 -6.66 1.83
CA LEU A 211 18.88 -5.22 1.57
C LEU A 211 20.26 -4.67 1.23
N ASN A 212 20.43 -4.17 0.01
CA ASN A 212 21.52 -3.29 -0.34
C ASN A 212 21.19 -1.86 0.15
N VAL A 213 21.84 -1.43 1.25
CA VAL A 213 21.50 -0.18 1.94
C VAL A 213 21.84 1.06 1.12
N GLN A 214 22.81 0.98 0.22
CA GLN A 214 23.20 2.10 -0.63
C GLN A 214 22.19 2.32 -1.76
N SER A 215 21.79 1.25 -2.43
CA SER A 215 20.88 1.33 -3.59
C SER A 215 19.40 1.18 -3.24
N PHE A 216 19.07 0.73 -2.02
CA PHE A 216 17.74 0.30 -1.58
C PHE A 216 17.14 -0.78 -2.49
N VAL A 217 18.00 -1.64 -3.02
CA VAL A 217 17.57 -2.84 -3.76
C VAL A 217 17.44 -4.00 -2.76
N LEU A 218 16.29 -4.68 -2.81
CA LEU A 218 16.12 -5.98 -2.17
C LEU A 218 16.51 -7.05 -3.18
N GLU A 219 17.67 -7.65 -2.95
CA GLU A 219 18.27 -8.67 -3.80
C GLU A 219 17.59 -10.01 -3.54
N ASN A 220 17.26 -10.77 -4.59
CA ASN A 220 16.57 -12.06 -4.51
C ASN A 220 15.23 -12.04 -3.76
N ALA A 221 14.48 -10.93 -3.83
CA ALA A 221 13.23 -10.78 -3.11
C ALA A 221 12.13 -11.73 -3.60
N LEU A 222 12.13 -12.06 -4.89
CA LEU A 222 11.05 -12.78 -5.56
C LEU A 222 11.42 -14.23 -5.94
N THR A 223 12.49 -14.80 -5.39
CA THR A 223 12.92 -16.17 -5.71
C THR A 223 11.92 -17.21 -5.18
N GLU A 224 11.49 -18.11 -6.05
CA GLU A 224 10.40 -19.06 -5.81
C GLU A 224 10.81 -20.20 -4.86
N GLU A 225 12.07 -20.65 -4.93
CA GLU A 225 12.61 -21.79 -4.18
C GLU A 225 12.50 -21.66 -2.65
N GLU A 226 12.18 -20.47 -2.14
CA GLU A 226 12.14 -20.22 -0.70
C GLU A 226 10.92 -19.38 -0.25
N GLY A 227 9.88 -19.23 -1.08
CA GLY A 227 8.64 -18.54 -0.70
C GLY A 227 8.47 -17.11 -1.20
N GLY A 228 9.36 -16.62 -2.07
CA GLY A 228 9.17 -15.37 -2.80
C GLY A 228 8.06 -15.48 -3.85
N SER A 229 7.30 -14.41 -4.03
CA SER A 229 6.17 -14.37 -4.96
C SER A 229 6.62 -14.26 -6.43
N ALA A 230 7.34 -15.26 -6.96
CA ALA A 230 7.88 -15.25 -8.32
C ALA A 230 6.77 -15.12 -9.38
N GLN A 231 5.55 -15.55 -9.06
CA GLN A 231 4.37 -15.39 -9.91
C GLN A 231 4.03 -13.91 -10.16
N LEU A 232 4.55 -12.99 -9.35
CA LEU A 232 4.44 -11.55 -9.55
C LEU A 232 5.45 -11.00 -10.56
N VAL A 233 6.56 -11.71 -10.85
CA VAL A 233 7.63 -11.24 -11.76
C VAL A 233 7.04 -10.89 -13.13
N ASN A 234 6.26 -11.80 -13.71
CA ASN A 234 5.61 -11.60 -15.02
C ASN A 234 4.57 -10.48 -14.98
N ALA A 235 3.78 -10.40 -13.91
CA ALA A 235 2.79 -9.34 -13.74
C ALA A 235 3.41 -7.94 -13.56
N MET A 236 4.64 -7.87 -13.03
CA MET A 236 5.38 -6.63 -12.85
C MET A 236 6.05 -6.11 -14.13
N GLN A 237 6.39 -6.99 -15.08
CA GLN A 237 6.95 -6.59 -16.37
C GLN A 237 5.97 -5.76 -17.22
N ASP A 238 4.66 -6.00 -17.07
CA ASP A 238 3.58 -5.22 -17.73
C ASP A 238 3.38 -3.80 -17.16
N GLY A 239 4.07 -3.47 -16.06
CA GLY A 239 3.86 -2.26 -15.26
C GLY A 239 4.56 -1.00 -15.74
N ARG A 240 4.96 -0.91 -17.02
CA ARG A 240 5.71 0.24 -17.58
C ARG A 240 4.90 1.53 -17.49
N SER A 241 5.58 2.62 -17.13
CA SER A 241 5.02 3.97 -17.15
C SER A 241 5.02 4.53 -18.57
N LYS A 242 4.11 5.47 -18.86
CA LYS A 242 4.18 6.31 -20.08
C LYS A 242 5.32 7.34 -20.02
N LYS A 243 5.92 7.53 -18.85
CA LYS A 243 7.06 8.43 -18.64
C LYS A 243 8.34 7.61 -18.62
N ASP A 244 9.17 7.77 -19.64
CA ASP A 244 10.38 6.98 -19.81
C ASP A 244 11.41 7.20 -18.69
N GLU A 245 11.48 8.41 -18.14
CA GLU A 245 12.36 8.72 -16.99
C GLU A 245 12.19 7.73 -15.81
N ILE A 246 10.96 7.31 -15.54
CA ILE A 246 10.65 6.37 -14.44
C ILE A 246 11.11 4.96 -14.81
N ASN A 247 10.87 4.57 -16.06
CA ASN A 247 11.26 3.25 -16.56
C ASN A 247 12.79 3.12 -16.59
N THR A 248 13.49 4.14 -17.09
CA THR A 248 14.95 4.20 -17.14
C THR A 248 15.56 4.18 -15.75
N PHE A 249 14.98 4.92 -14.80
CA PHE A 249 15.45 4.91 -13.41
C PHE A 249 15.26 3.54 -12.74
N LEU A 250 14.11 2.88 -12.95
CA LEU A 250 13.92 1.53 -12.42
C LEU A 250 14.94 0.57 -13.02
N LEU A 251 15.12 0.60 -14.35
CA LEU A 251 16.07 -0.27 -15.03
C LEU A 251 17.51 -0.03 -14.56
N SER A 252 17.92 1.23 -14.34
CA SER A 252 19.27 1.54 -13.86
C SER A 252 19.53 1.09 -12.42
N ARG A 253 18.48 0.89 -11.62
CA ARG A 253 18.59 0.47 -10.21
C ARG A 253 18.56 -1.04 -10.02
N VAL A 254 17.61 -1.73 -10.65
CA VAL A 254 17.42 -3.18 -10.47
C VAL A 254 17.93 -4.03 -11.66
N GLY A 255 18.29 -3.39 -12.77
CA GLY A 255 18.80 -4.06 -13.97
C GLY A 255 17.87 -5.14 -14.52
N ASP A 256 18.45 -6.12 -15.19
CA ASP A 256 17.75 -7.30 -15.75
C ASP A 256 17.55 -8.42 -14.72
N ARG A 257 17.95 -8.21 -13.46
CA ARG A 257 17.85 -9.19 -12.38
C ARG A 257 16.40 -9.36 -11.98
N GLN A 258 15.70 -10.32 -12.57
CA GLN A 258 14.24 -10.44 -12.50
C GLN A 258 13.67 -10.54 -11.07
N TYR A 259 14.47 -11.04 -10.12
CA TYR A 259 14.06 -11.25 -8.73
C TYR A 259 14.40 -10.09 -7.78
N ASP A 260 15.14 -9.10 -8.26
CA ASP A 260 15.48 -7.91 -7.48
C ASP A 260 14.35 -6.88 -7.55
N VAL A 261 14.07 -6.22 -6.44
CA VAL A 261 13.02 -5.20 -6.33
C VAL A 261 13.56 -3.94 -5.66
N LEU A 262 12.97 -2.80 -6.01
CA LEU A 262 13.34 -1.53 -5.41
C LEU A 262 12.49 -1.31 -4.16
N LEU A 263 13.12 -1.09 -3.00
CA LEU A 263 12.47 -0.65 -1.77
C LEU A 263 12.34 0.87 -1.80
N CYS A 264 11.11 1.37 -1.74
CA CYS A 264 10.79 2.80 -1.63
C CYS A 264 10.39 3.12 -0.19
N ILE A 265 10.91 4.21 0.36
CA ILE A 265 10.58 4.72 1.70
C ILE A 265 10.35 6.22 1.62
N GLY A 266 9.37 6.73 2.36
CA GLY A 266 9.17 8.16 2.54
C GLY A 266 8.17 8.45 3.65
N LYS A 267 8.14 9.71 4.09
CA LYS A 267 7.23 10.14 5.15
C LYS A 267 5.90 10.57 4.53
N ALA A 268 4.80 10.05 5.04
CA ALA A 268 3.48 10.58 4.73
C ALA A 268 3.07 11.60 5.80
N SER A 269 2.56 12.74 5.37
CA SER A 269 2.02 13.80 6.23
C SER A 269 0.60 14.14 5.81
N ILE A 270 -0.31 14.28 6.78
CA ILE A 270 -1.70 14.65 6.50
C ILE A 270 -1.77 16.04 5.83
N ILE A 271 -0.87 16.95 6.20
CA ILE A 271 -0.79 18.29 5.62
C ILE A 271 -0.38 18.19 4.15
N SER A 272 0.70 17.47 3.85
CA SER A 272 1.17 17.25 2.47
C SER A 272 0.12 16.54 1.62
N ALA A 273 -0.59 15.57 2.20
CA ALA A 273 -1.68 14.87 1.52
C ALA A 273 -2.84 15.83 1.16
N ILE A 274 -3.31 16.65 2.11
CA ILE A 274 -4.37 17.64 1.88
C ILE A 274 -3.94 18.65 0.81
N LEU A 275 -2.73 19.20 0.90
CA LEU A 275 -2.21 20.17 -0.06
C LEU A 275 -2.09 19.57 -1.47
N THR A 276 -1.63 18.32 -1.57
CA THR A 276 -1.49 17.61 -2.85
C THR A 276 -2.85 17.32 -3.48
N LEU A 277 -3.82 16.87 -2.67
CA LEU A 277 -5.20 16.66 -3.12
C LEU A 277 -5.86 17.97 -3.55
N GLY A 278 -5.69 19.04 -2.78
CA GLY A 278 -6.21 20.37 -3.10
C GLY A 278 -5.65 20.93 -4.41
N LYS A 279 -4.33 20.83 -4.63
CA LYS A 279 -3.68 21.25 -5.88
C LYS A 279 -4.24 20.49 -7.09
N ARG A 280 -4.44 19.18 -6.97
CA ARG A 280 -4.98 18.36 -8.07
C ARG A 280 -6.46 18.67 -8.34
N PHE A 281 -7.24 18.91 -7.29
CA PHE A 281 -8.64 19.34 -7.43
C PHE A 281 -8.75 20.68 -8.17
N LEU A 282 -7.92 21.66 -7.81
CA LEU A 282 -7.88 22.97 -8.48
C LEU A 282 -7.41 22.89 -9.93
N LYS A 283 -6.45 22.00 -10.25
CA LYS A 283 -5.94 21.84 -11.62
C LYS A 283 -6.87 21.05 -12.56
N ARG A 284 -7.99 20.50 -12.10
CA ARG A 284 -8.86 19.58 -12.87
C ARG A 284 -8.11 18.44 -13.58
N GLU A 285 -6.95 18.05 -13.07
CA GLU A 285 -6.26 16.86 -13.57
C GLU A 285 -7.11 15.64 -13.18
N ARG A 286 -7.61 14.89 -14.17
CA ARG A 286 -8.41 13.68 -13.90
C ARG A 286 -7.57 12.69 -13.08
N VAL A 287 -8.11 12.28 -11.94
CA VAL A 287 -7.61 11.18 -11.09
C VAL A 287 -7.89 9.83 -11.71
#